data_AF-A0A524NLI2-F1
#
_entry.id   AF-A0A524NLI2-F1
#
_cell.length_a   1.000
_cell.length_b   1.000
_cell.length_c   1.000
_cell.angle_alpha   90.00
_cell.angle_beta   90.00
_cell.angle_gamma   90.00
#
_symmetry.space_group_name_H-M   'P 1'
#
loop_
_entity.id
_entity.type
_entity.pdbx_description
1 polymer ?
#
loop_
_entity_poly.entity_id
_entity_poly.type
_entity_poly.pdbx_seq_one_letter_code
_entity_poly.pdbx_strand_id
1 'polypeptide(L)'
;YLAGCFGNPSSVIPNVVTQNDVFNLLIFSKFHTWIGGACSLAVIIAGIALFVLARRYIKWRITVAYFVAVALMSVILNFAYPGGDLLLRLGFELLIGSSVFLAFFMATDPASTPLTHLGQLIFGVGLGVLTVLIQTYMGFLGGSILALVIMNLTSPVLDRVGKWKPTTESKEPKLPKAKAFAPEKVKTYECIRCGACLRVCCHKLSPILINQAFVKQDFDALIKLNADYCTGCGHCSFVCPSRIDLKGSVLRSKAMLKQQ
;
A
#
# COMPACT_ATOMS: atom_id res chain seq x y z
N TYR A 1 3.13 37.59 -14.55
CA TYR A 1 2.18 37.07 -13.54
C TYR A 1 2.08 37.91 -12.28
N LEU A 2 3.16 38.46 -11.70
CA LEU A 2 3.05 39.32 -10.50
C LEU A 2 2.21 40.59 -10.73
N ALA A 3 2.18 41.18 -11.92
CA ALA A 3 1.32 42.33 -12.23
C ALA A 3 -0.03 41.97 -12.89
N GLY A 4 -0.30 40.70 -13.19
CA GLY A 4 -1.55 40.28 -13.87
C GLY A 4 -2.56 39.61 -12.94
N CYS A 5 -2.06 38.95 -11.89
CA CYS A 5 -2.92 38.39 -10.83
C CYS A 5 -3.00 39.32 -9.60
N PHE A 6 -2.06 40.28 -9.45
CA PHE A 6 -2.07 41.29 -8.38
C PHE A 6 -2.15 42.73 -8.89
N GLY A 7 -2.20 42.96 -10.21
CA GLY A 7 -2.37 44.28 -10.79
C GLY A 7 -3.80 44.49 -11.29
N ASN A 8 -4.48 45.44 -10.67
CA ASN A 8 -5.85 45.90 -10.95
C ASN A 8 -6.96 44.83 -10.93
N PRO A 9 -7.74 44.74 -9.83
CA PRO A 9 -8.94 43.89 -9.77
C PRO A 9 -10.07 44.33 -10.72
N SER A 10 -9.91 45.46 -11.41
CA SER A 10 -10.99 46.15 -12.12
C SER A 10 -11.37 45.56 -13.49
N SER A 11 -10.60 44.62 -14.07
CA SER A 11 -10.83 44.19 -15.47
C SER A 11 -11.36 42.76 -15.65
N VAL A 12 -11.56 41.98 -14.59
CA VAL A 12 -12.12 40.61 -14.72
C VAL A 12 -13.31 40.33 -13.79
N ILE A 13 -13.58 41.14 -12.75
CA ILE A 13 -14.77 40.98 -11.88
C ILE A 13 -15.18 42.39 -11.39
N PRO A 14 -16.41 42.88 -11.64
CA PRO A 14 -16.71 44.30 -11.42
C PRO A 14 -16.86 44.72 -9.95
N ASN A 15 -16.60 43.86 -8.95
CA ASN A 15 -16.70 44.21 -7.53
C ASN A 15 -15.83 43.29 -6.65
N VAL A 16 -14.51 43.51 -6.57
CA VAL A 16 -13.66 42.91 -5.51
C VAL A 16 -12.87 44.02 -4.86
N VAL A 17 -13.36 44.50 -3.71
CA VAL A 17 -12.79 45.66 -3.00
C VAL A 17 -12.13 45.26 -1.68
N THR A 18 -12.34 44.03 -1.18
CA THR A 18 -11.73 43.60 0.10
C THR A 18 -11.16 42.18 0.09
N GLN A 19 -10.12 41.94 0.92
CA GLN A 19 -9.51 40.63 1.14
C GLN A 19 -10.53 39.54 1.54
N ASN A 20 -11.59 39.94 2.25
CA ASN A 20 -12.67 39.05 2.67
C ASN A 20 -13.52 38.55 1.50
N ASP A 21 -13.71 39.36 0.45
CA ASP A 21 -14.45 38.97 -0.74
C ASP A 21 -13.69 37.89 -1.52
N VAL A 22 -12.36 38.00 -1.59
CA VAL A 22 -11.50 36.98 -2.18
C VAL A 22 -11.62 35.66 -1.41
N PHE A 23 -11.53 35.69 -0.06
CA PHE A 23 -11.70 34.47 0.73
C PHE A 23 -13.08 33.83 0.58
N ASN A 24 -14.15 34.63 0.56
CA ASN A 24 -15.50 34.13 0.36
C ASN A 24 -15.68 33.51 -1.04
N LEU A 25 -15.09 34.11 -2.08
CA LEU A 25 -15.06 33.54 -3.43
C LEU A 25 -14.23 32.25 -3.49
N LEU A 26 -13.07 32.20 -2.81
CA LEU A 26 -12.22 31.00 -2.76
C LEU A 26 -12.91 29.82 -2.06
N ILE A 27 -13.83 30.09 -1.11
CA ILE A 27 -14.50 29.10 -0.27
C ILE A 27 -15.85 28.66 -0.85
N PHE A 28 -16.70 29.58 -1.33
CA PHE A 28 -18.11 29.33 -1.63
C PHE A 28 -18.47 29.32 -3.12
N SER A 29 -17.78 30.10 -3.97
CA SER A 29 -18.20 30.28 -5.37
C SER A 29 -17.01 30.51 -6.30
N LYS A 30 -16.50 29.40 -6.86
CA LYS A 30 -15.45 29.40 -7.88
C LYS A 30 -15.95 28.73 -9.15
N PHE A 31 -15.96 29.47 -10.25
CA PHE A 31 -16.19 28.93 -11.60
C PHE A 31 -14.87 28.81 -12.35
N HIS A 32 -13.94 27.95 -11.90
CA HIS A 32 -12.78 27.60 -12.73
C HIS A 32 -12.42 26.10 -12.65
N THR A 33 -12.38 25.53 -13.86
CA THR A 33 -11.64 24.38 -14.44
C THR A 33 -11.67 22.98 -13.80
N TRP A 34 -11.97 22.76 -12.52
CA TRP A 34 -11.89 21.41 -11.89
C TRP A 34 -13.10 21.07 -10.99
N ILE A 35 -13.46 19.78 -10.87
CA ILE A 35 -14.60 19.30 -10.04
C ILE A 35 -14.47 19.72 -8.56
N GLY A 36 -13.23 19.83 -8.06
CA GLY A 36 -12.95 20.34 -6.71
C GLY A 36 -13.04 21.87 -6.58
N GLY A 37 -13.21 22.59 -7.68
CA GLY A 37 -13.25 24.05 -7.74
C GLY A 37 -14.59 24.65 -7.35
N ALA A 38 -15.70 23.90 -7.40
CA ALA A 38 -17.02 24.46 -7.12
C ALA A 38 -17.19 24.92 -5.66
N CYS A 39 -16.67 24.15 -4.69
CA CYS A 39 -16.69 24.50 -3.27
C CYS A 39 -15.56 23.77 -2.54
N SER A 40 -14.48 24.47 -2.20
CA SER A 40 -13.32 23.89 -1.51
C SER A 40 -13.69 23.32 -0.14
N LEU A 41 -14.65 23.95 0.56
CA LEU A 41 -15.14 23.48 1.86
C LEU A 41 -15.85 22.13 1.74
N ALA A 42 -16.71 21.96 0.72
CA ALA A 42 -17.40 20.70 0.48
C ALA A 42 -16.43 19.55 0.19
N VAL A 43 -15.36 19.82 -0.58
CA VAL A 43 -14.32 18.83 -0.91
C VAL A 43 -13.50 18.46 0.33
N ILE A 44 -13.16 19.43 1.19
CA ILE A 44 -12.47 19.15 2.47
C ILE A 44 -13.35 18.28 3.37
N ILE A 45 -14.64 18.62 3.51
CA ILE A 45 -15.60 17.83 4.30
C ILE A 45 -15.71 16.42 3.72
N ALA A 46 -15.86 16.28 2.41
CA ALA A 46 -15.92 14.98 1.73
C ALA A 46 -14.61 14.19 1.90
N GLY A 47 -13.45 14.84 1.84
CA GLY A 47 -12.14 14.24 2.05
C GLY A 47 -11.94 13.75 3.49
N ILE A 48 -12.36 14.54 4.48
CA ILE A 48 -12.35 14.16 5.90
C ILE A 48 -13.35 13.03 6.16
N ALA A 49 -14.56 13.08 5.59
CA ALA A 49 -15.55 12.01 5.69
C ALA A 49 -15.01 10.70 5.09
N LEU A 50 -14.39 10.77 3.90
CA LEU A 50 -13.73 9.63 3.26
C LEU A 50 -12.61 9.09 4.15
N PHE A 51 -11.82 9.97 4.78
CA PHE A 51 -10.77 9.57 5.72
C PHE A 51 -11.31 8.80 6.94
N VAL A 52 -12.43 9.26 7.51
CA VAL A 52 -13.10 8.61 8.66
C VAL A 52 -13.74 7.28 8.26
N LEU A 53 -14.30 7.18 7.06
CA LEU A 53 -14.95 5.95 6.56
C LEU A 53 -13.95 4.91 6.07
N ALA A 54 -12.80 5.33 5.52
CA ALA A 54 -11.79 4.47 4.92
C ALA A 54 -10.46 4.43 5.70
N ARG A 55 -10.53 4.43 7.05
CA ARG A 55 -9.35 4.45 7.96
C ARG A 55 -8.30 3.36 7.73
N ARG A 56 -8.62 2.32 6.97
CA ARG A 56 -7.72 1.19 6.67
C ARG A 56 -7.01 1.30 5.32
N TYR A 57 -7.51 2.13 4.42
CA TYR A 57 -7.03 2.21 3.03
C TYR A 57 -6.28 3.51 2.74
N ILE A 58 -6.63 4.61 3.41
CA ILE A 58 -6.09 5.94 3.09
C ILE A 58 -4.85 6.27 3.92
N LYS A 59 -3.74 6.50 3.22
CA LYS A 59 -2.42 6.87 3.79
C LYS A 59 -2.41 8.36 4.19
N TRP A 60 -2.90 8.69 5.38
CA TRP A 60 -2.96 10.07 5.91
C TRP A 60 -1.63 10.84 5.85
N ARG A 61 -0.50 10.12 5.92
CA ARG A 61 0.85 10.68 5.86
C ARG A 61 1.09 11.48 4.58
N ILE A 62 0.54 11.03 3.45
CA ILE A 62 0.72 11.69 2.15
C ILE A 62 -0.03 13.02 2.14
N THR A 63 -1.31 13.00 2.52
CA THR A 63 -2.17 14.18 2.54
C THR A 63 -1.66 15.25 3.51
N VAL A 64 -1.23 14.86 4.72
CA VAL A 64 -0.65 15.80 5.68
C VAL A 64 0.68 16.36 5.19
N ALA A 65 1.57 15.51 4.67
CA ALA A 65 2.86 15.96 4.13
C ALA A 65 2.69 16.93 2.94
N TYR A 66 1.69 16.69 2.08
CA TYR A 66 1.34 17.56 0.97
C TYR A 66 0.91 18.95 1.44
N PHE A 67 -0.08 19.06 2.32
CA PHE A 67 -0.57 20.36 2.78
C PHE A 67 0.50 21.15 3.55
N VAL A 68 1.30 20.46 4.37
CA VAL A 68 2.43 21.09 5.07
C VAL A 68 3.45 21.62 4.06
N ALA A 69 3.78 20.85 3.03
CA ALA A 69 4.73 21.27 2.00
C ALA A 69 4.21 22.43 1.15
N VAL A 70 2.94 22.43 0.76
CA VAL A 70 2.31 23.55 0.05
C VAL A 70 2.35 24.81 0.91
N ALA A 71 1.90 24.73 2.17
CA ALA A 71 1.92 25.88 3.08
C ALA A 71 3.33 26.45 3.28
N LEU A 72 4.31 25.59 3.53
CA LEU A 72 5.71 26.01 3.68
C LEU A 72 6.25 26.65 2.39
N MET A 73 5.97 26.06 1.23
CA MET A 73 6.47 26.58 -0.03
C MET A 73 5.82 27.92 -0.41
N SER A 74 4.54 28.10 -0.11
CA SER A 74 3.85 29.39 -0.27
C SER A 74 4.47 30.49 0.60
N VAL A 75 4.84 30.17 1.85
CA VAL A 75 5.54 31.10 2.75
C VAL A 75 6.92 31.45 2.19
N ILE A 76 7.71 30.46 1.78
CA ILE A 76 9.06 30.65 1.21
C ILE A 76 9.00 31.56 -0.02
N LEU A 77 8.08 31.31 -0.94
CA LEU A 77 7.95 32.12 -2.13
C LEU A 77 7.45 33.53 -1.85
N ASN A 78 6.71 33.75 -0.76
CA ASN A 78 6.31 35.09 -0.33
C ASN A 78 7.51 35.93 0.11
N PHE A 79 8.48 35.30 0.79
CA PHE A 79 9.74 35.97 1.15
C PHE A 79 10.65 36.19 -0.07
N ALA A 80 10.67 35.25 -1.02
CA ALA A 80 11.50 35.38 -2.22
C ALA A 80 10.99 36.44 -3.22
N TYR A 81 9.67 36.61 -3.31
CA TYR A 81 9.03 37.61 -4.18
C TYR A 81 8.15 38.54 -3.34
N PRO A 82 8.77 39.51 -2.65
CA PRO A 82 8.03 40.49 -1.85
C PRO A 82 7.18 41.36 -2.79
N GLY A 83 5.86 41.29 -2.65
CA GLY A 83 4.93 42.04 -3.51
C GLY A 83 3.45 41.67 -3.37
N GLY A 84 3.08 40.69 -2.53
CA GLY A 84 1.69 40.32 -2.26
C GLY A 84 1.47 39.90 -0.82
N ASP A 85 0.20 39.84 -0.42
CA ASP A 85 -0.19 39.45 0.94
C ASP A 85 0.01 37.95 1.18
N LEU A 86 0.72 37.62 2.27
CA LEU A 86 1.02 36.24 2.66
C LEU A 86 -0.26 35.40 2.81
N LEU A 87 -1.28 35.99 3.46
CA LEU A 87 -2.53 35.29 3.76
C LEU A 87 -3.28 34.93 2.48
N LEU A 88 -3.30 35.85 1.50
CA LEU A 88 -3.96 35.64 0.22
C LEU A 88 -3.24 34.57 -0.61
N ARG A 89 -1.90 34.59 -0.62
CA ARG A 89 -1.09 33.56 -1.30
C ARG A 89 -1.27 32.16 -0.70
N LEU A 90 -1.24 32.08 0.62
CA LEU A 90 -1.45 30.83 1.36
C LEU A 90 -2.87 30.28 1.11
N GLY A 91 -3.87 31.15 1.21
CA GLY A 91 -5.27 30.81 0.94
C GLY A 91 -5.48 30.34 -0.49
N PHE A 92 -4.83 30.98 -1.47
CA PHE A 92 -4.96 30.60 -2.88
C PHE A 92 -4.41 29.19 -3.14
N GLU A 93 -3.18 28.88 -2.75
CA GLU A 93 -2.53 27.59 -3.04
C GLU A 93 -3.11 26.41 -2.23
N LEU A 94 -3.55 26.66 -1.00
CA LEU A 94 -4.17 25.63 -0.16
C LEU A 94 -5.64 25.38 -0.50
N LEU A 95 -6.39 26.43 -0.86
CA LEU A 95 -7.83 26.36 -1.12
C LEU A 95 -8.17 26.38 -2.62
N ILE A 96 -7.18 26.25 -3.51
CA ILE A 96 -7.45 25.98 -4.92
C ILE A 96 -8.01 24.56 -5.03
N GLY A 97 -9.14 24.42 -5.73
CA GLY A 97 -9.87 23.16 -5.79
C GLY A 97 -9.05 22.01 -6.38
N SER A 98 -8.10 22.31 -7.28
CA SER A 98 -7.18 21.33 -7.86
C SER A 98 -6.14 20.81 -6.86
N SER A 99 -5.79 21.58 -5.82
CA SER A 99 -4.85 21.20 -4.75
C SER A 99 -5.55 20.32 -3.72
N VAL A 100 -6.71 20.76 -3.22
CA VAL A 100 -7.51 20.01 -2.24
C VAL A 100 -7.99 18.67 -2.80
N PHE A 101 -8.54 18.68 -4.03
CA PHE A 101 -9.02 17.45 -4.66
C PHE A 101 -7.89 16.45 -4.91
N LEU A 102 -6.73 16.94 -5.37
CA LEU A 102 -5.54 16.11 -5.53
C LEU A 102 -5.16 15.45 -4.19
N ALA A 103 -5.05 16.23 -3.12
CA ALA A 103 -4.55 15.78 -1.82
C ALA A 103 -5.38 14.64 -1.18
N PHE A 104 -6.70 14.69 -1.34
CA PHE A 104 -7.62 13.73 -0.70
C PHE A 104 -8.04 12.56 -1.59
N PHE A 105 -8.14 12.75 -2.91
CA PHE A 105 -8.74 11.74 -3.80
C PHE A 105 -7.74 11.11 -4.77
N MET A 106 -6.73 11.85 -5.25
CA MET A 106 -5.79 11.33 -6.25
C MET A 106 -4.45 10.92 -5.65
N ALA A 107 -3.89 11.73 -4.75
CA ALA A 107 -2.59 11.49 -4.13
C ALA A 107 -2.57 10.28 -3.18
N THR A 108 -3.74 9.76 -2.79
CA THR A 108 -3.88 8.62 -1.87
C THR A 108 -4.25 7.31 -2.58
N ASP A 109 -4.25 7.28 -3.91
CA ASP A 109 -4.50 6.05 -4.67
C ASP A 109 -3.44 4.98 -4.35
N PRO A 110 -3.83 3.79 -3.86
CA PRO A 110 -2.88 2.76 -3.45
C PRO A 110 -2.08 2.16 -4.62
N ALA A 111 -2.55 2.26 -5.87
CA ALA A 111 -1.87 1.67 -7.02
C ALA A 111 -0.62 2.46 -7.46
N SER A 112 -0.62 3.77 -7.24
CA SER A 112 0.40 4.69 -7.77
C SER A 112 1.36 5.26 -6.71
N THR A 113 1.10 5.01 -5.42
CA THR A 113 1.82 5.62 -4.29
C THR A 113 2.79 4.66 -3.59
N PRO A 114 3.90 5.16 -3.01
CA PRO A 114 4.90 4.30 -2.36
C PRO A 114 4.36 3.57 -1.12
N LEU A 115 4.96 2.41 -0.83
CA LEU A 115 4.57 1.48 0.23
C LEU A 115 5.15 1.87 1.59
N THR A 116 6.40 2.35 1.63
CA THR A 116 7.11 2.64 2.88
C THR A 116 6.63 3.94 3.53
N HIS A 117 6.67 4.01 4.87
CA HIS A 117 6.24 5.22 5.59
C HIS A 117 7.11 6.45 5.31
N LEU A 118 8.44 6.26 5.19
CA LEU A 118 9.35 7.34 4.82
C LEU A 118 9.14 7.76 3.36
N GLY A 119 8.93 6.78 2.47
CA GLY A 119 8.63 7.06 1.07
C GLY A 119 7.34 7.86 0.90
N GLN A 120 6.29 7.53 1.65
CA GLN A 120 5.02 8.29 1.63
C GLN A 120 5.20 9.76 2.04
N LEU A 121 6.08 10.04 3.02
CA LEU A 121 6.31 11.40 3.48
C LEU A 121 7.09 12.23 2.44
N ILE A 122 8.17 11.66 1.90
CA ILE A 122 8.95 12.29 0.82
C ILE A 122 8.07 12.51 -0.42
N PHE A 123 7.18 11.57 -0.73
CA PHE A 123 6.25 11.67 -1.84
C PHE A 123 5.29 12.85 -1.66
N GLY A 124 4.64 12.96 -0.50
CA GLY A 124 3.74 14.07 -0.21
C GLY A 124 4.45 15.43 -0.24
N VAL A 125 5.67 15.51 0.30
CA VAL A 125 6.48 16.73 0.25
C VAL A 125 6.85 17.11 -1.19
N GLY A 126 7.38 16.15 -1.97
CA GLY A 126 7.76 16.38 -3.36
C GLY A 126 6.57 16.80 -4.21
N LEU A 127 5.41 16.17 -4.00
CA LEU A 127 4.16 16.50 -4.68
C LEU A 127 3.72 17.95 -4.39
N GLY A 128 3.76 18.37 -3.12
CA GLY A 128 3.39 19.73 -2.70
C GLY A 128 4.33 20.79 -3.27
N VAL A 129 5.64 20.57 -3.18
CA VAL A 129 6.66 21.48 -3.72
C VAL A 129 6.53 21.62 -5.23
N LEU A 130 6.44 20.51 -5.97
CA LEU A 130 6.27 20.54 -7.42
C LEU A 130 4.97 21.23 -7.83
N THR A 131 3.88 21.00 -7.09
CA THR A 131 2.59 21.63 -7.37
C THR A 131 2.67 23.16 -7.29
N VAL A 132 3.29 23.71 -6.24
CA VAL A 132 3.43 25.17 -6.07
C VAL A 132 4.40 25.76 -7.09
N LEU A 133 5.52 25.07 -7.37
CA LEU A 133 6.49 25.51 -8.38
C LEU A 133 5.86 25.54 -9.78
N ILE A 134 5.22 24.46 -10.21
CA ILE A 134 4.60 24.36 -11.53
C ILE A 134 3.52 25.43 -11.70
N GLN A 135 2.67 25.64 -10.68
CA GLN A 135 1.64 26.68 -10.73
C GLN A 135 2.24 28.09 -10.83
N THR A 136 3.29 28.38 -10.03
CA THR A 136 3.92 29.70 -10.00
C THR A 136 4.65 30.02 -11.31
N TYR A 137 5.40 29.06 -11.88
CA TYR A 137 6.23 29.30 -13.06
C TYR A 137 5.49 29.10 -14.38
N MET A 138 4.59 28.12 -14.49
CA MET A 138 3.89 27.79 -15.73
C MET A 138 2.55 28.52 -15.89
N GLY A 139 2.03 29.16 -14.84
CA GLY A 139 0.74 29.86 -14.86
C GLY A 139 -0.45 28.94 -15.10
N PHE A 140 -0.28 27.62 -14.92
CA PHE A 140 -1.29 26.61 -15.20
C PHE A 140 -1.98 26.16 -13.89
N LEU A 141 -3.26 26.51 -13.73
CA LEU A 141 -4.09 26.20 -12.55
C LEU A 141 -4.31 24.68 -12.32
N GLY A 142 -3.95 23.83 -13.29
CA GLY A 142 -3.94 22.37 -13.19
C GLY A 142 -2.56 21.74 -12.89
N GLY A 143 -1.58 22.54 -12.44
CA GLY A 143 -0.20 22.08 -12.21
C GLY A 143 -0.05 20.89 -11.25
N SER A 144 -1.05 20.67 -10.39
CA SER A 144 -1.13 19.56 -9.45
C SER A 144 -1.12 18.17 -10.11
N ILE A 145 -1.75 18.01 -11.28
CA ILE A 145 -1.76 16.72 -12.00
C ILE A 145 -0.38 16.42 -12.57
N LEU A 146 0.27 17.42 -13.16
CA LEU A 146 1.60 17.24 -13.75
C LEU A 146 2.60 16.87 -12.65
N ALA A 147 2.50 17.53 -11.48
CA ALA A 147 3.25 17.15 -10.29
C ALA A 147 2.97 15.70 -9.87
N LEU A 148 1.70 15.26 -9.88
CA LEU A 148 1.33 13.88 -9.54
C LEU A 148 1.92 12.87 -10.52
N VAL A 149 1.85 13.13 -11.82
CA VAL A 149 2.44 12.25 -12.83
C VAL A 149 3.94 12.12 -12.59
N ILE A 150 4.64 13.24 -12.44
CA ILE A 150 6.09 13.24 -12.16
C ILE A 150 6.42 12.45 -10.90
N MET A 151 5.67 12.66 -9.81
CA MET A 151 5.91 11.94 -8.55
C MET A 151 5.57 10.46 -8.65
N ASN A 152 4.52 10.08 -9.38
CA ASN A 152 4.17 8.68 -9.61
C ASN A 152 5.28 7.93 -10.36
N LEU A 153 5.99 8.58 -11.29
CA LEU A 153 7.18 8.00 -11.93
C LEU A 153 8.31 7.73 -10.91
N THR A 154 8.40 8.53 -9.84
CA THR A 154 9.43 8.35 -8.79
C THR A 154 9.05 7.34 -7.71
N SER A 155 7.78 6.88 -7.65
CA SER A 155 7.30 5.92 -6.66
C SER A 155 8.17 4.65 -6.53
N PRO A 156 8.61 3.98 -7.62
CA PRO A 156 9.43 2.78 -7.53
C PRO A 156 10.82 3.00 -6.91
N VAL A 157 11.39 4.20 -7.11
CA VAL A 157 12.66 4.60 -6.49
C VAL A 157 12.43 4.83 -5.00
N LEU A 158 11.31 5.48 -4.68
CA LEU A 158 10.96 5.85 -3.33
C LEU A 158 10.59 4.66 -2.45
N ASP A 159 10.08 3.58 -3.05
CA ASP A 159 9.87 2.29 -2.39
C ASP A 159 11.16 1.65 -1.87
N ARG A 160 12.33 2.01 -2.44
CA ARG A 160 13.63 1.54 -1.93
C ARG A 160 14.02 2.28 -0.65
N VAL A 161 13.49 3.48 -0.44
CA VAL A 161 13.76 4.30 0.75
C VAL A 161 12.90 3.80 1.90
N GLY A 162 13.53 3.48 3.03
CA GLY A 162 12.81 3.00 4.21
C GLY A 162 12.43 1.52 4.19
N LYS A 163 13.03 0.71 3.30
CA LYS A 163 12.98 -0.75 3.42
C LYS A 163 13.71 -1.19 4.68
N TRP A 164 13.08 -2.04 5.49
CA TRP A 164 13.72 -2.68 6.62
C TRP A 164 14.87 -3.56 6.13
N LYS A 165 16.09 -3.33 6.63
CA LYS A 165 17.21 -4.23 6.38
C LYS A 165 17.02 -5.46 7.26
N PRO A 166 17.02 -6.69 6.70
CA PRO A 166 16.98 -7.89 7.51
C PRO A 166 18.22 -7.91 8.41
N THR A 167 18.01 -8.09 9.71
CA THR A 167 19.09 -8.20 10.69
C THR A 167 19.61 -9.64 10.67
N THR A 168 20.93 -9.82 10.65
CA THR A 168 21.59 -11.14 10.67
C THR A 168 21.45 -11.86 12.00
N GLU A 169 21.17 -11.09 13.06
CA GLU A 169 20.82 -11.61 14.38
C GLU A 169 19.43 -12.26 14.30
N SER A 170 19.40 -13.58 14.19
CA SER A 170 18.20 -14.38 14.43
C SER A 170 17.82 -14.23 15.90
N LYS A 171 17.02 -13.22 16.22
CA LYS A 171 16.28 -13.22 17.48
C LYS A 171 15.29 -14.36 17.39
N GLU A 172 15.65 -15.50 17.98
CA GLU A 172 14.69 -16.55 18.24
C GLU A 172 13.53 -15.88 18.99
N PRO A 173 12.32 -15.84 18.42
CA PRO A 173 11.19 -15.28 19.14
C PRO A 173 11.14 -16.05 20.46
N LYS A 174 11.16 -15.33 21.58
CA LYS A 174 10.84 -15.90 22.89
C LYS A 174 9.37 -16.29 22.83
N LEU A 175 9.11 -17.40 22.16
CA LEU A 175 7.85 -18.08 22.19
C LEU A 175 7.56 -18.25 23.67
N PRO A 176 6.35 -17.91 24.17
CA PRO A 176 5.98 -18.35 25.51
C PRO A 176 6.35 -19.82 25.55
N LYS A 177 7.15 -20.24 26.56
CA LYS A 177 7.53 -21.65 26.73
C LYS A 177 6.27 -22.40 26.42
N ALA A 178 6.29 -23.15 25.32
CA ALA A 178 5.10 -23.86 24.92
C ALA A 178 4.69 -24.56 26.20
N LYS A 179 3.52 -24.20 26.77
CA LYS A 179 2.87 -25.17 27.65
C LYS A 179 3.00 -26.44 26.84
N ALA A 180 3.49 -27.52 27.45
CA ALA A 180 3.53 -28.78 26.77
C ALA A 180 2.08 -29.21 26.49
N PHE A 181 1.36 -28.52 25.59
CA PHE A 181 0.94 -29.09 24.33
C PHE A 181 2.10 -29.94 23.79
N ALA A 182 2.41 -31.04 24.47
CA ALA A 182 2.61 -32.28 23.77
C ALA A 182 1.53 -32.24 22.68
N PRO A 183 1.89 -32.33 21.38
CA PRO A 183 0.86 -32.37 20.36
C PRO A 183 -0.09 -33.45 20.83
N GLU A 184 -1.29 -33.06 21.25
CA GLU A 184 -2.28 -34.03 21.67
C GLU A 184 -2.37 -34.95 20.48
N LYS A 185 -1.89 -36.19 20.63
CA LYS A 185 -1.69 -37.11 19.51
C LYS A 185 -3.03 -37.13 18.81
N VAL A 186 -3.09 -36.49 17.64
CA VAL A 186 -4.35 -36.35 16.91
C VAL A 186 -4.85 -37.77 16.75
N LYS A 187 -6.05 -38.07 17.28
CA LYS A 187 -6.61 -39.43 17.20
C LYS A 187 -6.62 -39.84 15.72
N THR A 188 -5.71 -40.74 15.38
CA THR A 188 -5.60 -41.31 14.04
C THR A 188 -6.48 -42.54 14.00
N TYR A 189 -7.36 -42.61 13.00
CA TYR A 189 -8.19 -43.78 12.77
C TYR A 189 -7.51 -44.70 11.75
N GLU A 190 -8.01 -45.92 11.64
CA GLU A 190 -7.57 -46.84 10.59
C GLU A 190 -7.93 -46.30 9.19
N CYS A 191 -7.17 -46.74 8.19
CA CYS A 191 -7.37 -46.31 6.81
C CYS A 191 -8.63 -46.96 6.22
N ILE A 192 -9.62 -46.13 5.85
CA ILE A 192 -10.85 -46.58 5.17
C ILE A 192 -10.72 -46.73 3.64
N ARG A 193 -9.49 -46.66 3.10
CA ARG A 193 -9.15 -46.81 1.67
C ARG A 193 -9.96 -45.94 0.67
N CYS A 194 -10.37 -44.73 1.07
CA CYS A 194 -11.16 -43.80 0.25
C CYS A 194 -10.45 -43.24 -1.02
N GLY A 195 -9.14 -43.48 -1.19
CA GLY A 195 -8.35 -43.05 -2.35
C GLY A 195 -8.05 -41.54 -2.43
N ALA A 196 -8.48 -40.73 -1.45
CA ALA A 196 -8.29 -39.27 -1.49
C ALA A 196 -6.81 -38.84 -1.61
N CYS A 197 -5.91 -39.55 -0.94
CA CYS A 197 -4.47 -39.28 -0.99
C CYS A 197 -3.84 -39.53 -2.36
N LEU A 198 -4.40 -40.41 -3.20
CA LEU A 198 -3.92 -40.66 -4.56
C LEU A 198 -4.36 -39.52 -5.49
N ARG A 199 -5.63 -39.07 -5.37
CA ARG A 199 -6.20 -38.02 -6.23
C ARG A 199 -5.53 -36.66 -6.06
N VAL A 200 -5.04 -36.36 -4.85
CA VAL A 200 -4.42 -35.06 -4.52
C VAL A 200 -2.89 -35.03 -4.73
N CYS A 201 -2.26 -36.16 -5.04
CA CYS A 201 -0.81 -36.21 -5.15
C CYS A 201 -0.33 -35.51 -6.43
N CYS A 202 0.41 -34.41 -6.28
CA CYS A 202 1.04 -33.68 -7.38
C CYS A 202 2.02 -34.51 -8.23
N HIS A 203 2.61 -35.57 -7.66
CA HIS A 203 3.51 -36.50 -8.35
C HIS A 203 2.83 -37.82 -8.74
N LYS A 204 1.51 -37.94 -8.59
CA LYS A 204 0.74 -39.17 -8.84
C LYS A 204 1.29 -40.42 -8.13
N LEU A 205 1.95 -40.21 -6.98
CA LEU A 205 2.38 -41.30 -6.12
C LEU A 205 1.17 -41.97 -5.48
N SER A 206 1.42 -43.14 -4.87
CA SER A 206 0.45 -43.84 -4.03
C SER A 206 0.81 -43.72 -2.54
N PRO A 207 0.57 -42.58 -1.86
CA PRO A 207 0.99 -42.34 -0.47
C PRO A 207 0.56 -43.42 0.52
N ILE A 208 -0.63 -43.99 0.34
CA ILE A 208 -1.12 -45.03 1.26
C ILE A 208 -0.35 -46.36 1.12
N LEU A 209 0.02 -46.74 -0.11
CA LEU A 209 0.83 -47.94 -0.35
C LEU A 209 2.25 -47.73 0.16
N ILE A 210 2.81 -46.53 -0.06
CA ILE A 210 4.12 -46.15 0.49
C ILE A 210 4.08 -46.20 2.03
N ASN A 211 3.01 -45.70 2.65
CA ASN A 211 2.85 -45.79 4.10
C ASN A 211 2.73 -47.24 4.60
N GLN A 212 2.04 -48.12 3.86
CA GLN A 212 1.96 -49.54 4.21
C GLN A 212 3.32 -50.24 4.08
N ALA A 213 4.07 -49.96 3.01
CA ALA A 213 5.43 -50.46 2.82
C ALA A 213 6.38 -49.92 3.91
N PHE A 214 6.26 -48.64 4.27
CA PHE A 214 7.00 -48.01 5.36
C PHE A 214 6.74 -48.68 6.72
N VAL A 215 5.47 -48.93 7.05
CA VAL A 215 5.10 -49.61 8.31
C VAL A 215 5.65 -51.03 8.36
N LYS A 216 5.72 -51.72 7.22
CA LYS A 216 6.32 -53.06 7.10
C LYS A 216 7.84 -53.06 6.96
N GLN A 217 8.47 -51.88 6.85
CA GLN A 217 9.89 -51.72 6.51
C GLN A 217 10.32 -52.49 5.25
N ASP A 218 9.43 -52.58 4.26
CA ASP A 218 9.69 -53.27 2.99
C ASP A 218 10.33 -52.30 1.98
N PHE A 219 11.66 -52.40 1.85
CA PHE A 219 12.46 -51.51 0.99
C PHE A 219 12.21 -51.75 -0.50
N ASP A 220 12.10 -53.01 -0.93
CA ASP A 220 11.86 -53.36 -2.33
C ASP A 220 10.54 -52.77 -2.84
N ALA A 221 9.51 -52.80 -1.99
CA ALA A 221 8.23 -52.16 -2.28
C ALA A 221 8.34 -50.63 -2.37
N LEU A 222 9.17 -49.99 -1.53
CA LEU A 222 9.37 -48.53 -1.57
C LEU A 222 10.06 -48.07 -2.85
N ILE A 223 11.04 -48.85 -3.35
CA ILE A 223 11.71 -48.59 -4.63
C ILE A 223 10.71 -48.72 -5.78
N LYS A 224 9.91 -49.81 -5.79
CA LYS A 224 8.86 -50.03 -6.81
C LYS A 224 7.78 -48.95 -6.82
N LEU A 225 7.48 -48.35 -5.67
CA LEU A 225 6.50 -47.28 -5.52
C LEU A 225 7.09 -45.88 -5.76
N ASN A 226 8.38 -45.79 -6.08
CA ASN A 226 9.12 -44.55 -6.32
C ASN A 226 8.88 -43.49 -5.23
N ALA A 227 9.02 -43.89 -3.96
CA ALA A 227 8.83 -43.00 -2.81
C ALA A 227 9.82 -41.81 -2.78
N ASP A 228 10.92 -41.92 -3.53
CA ASP A 228 11.97 -40.92 -3.71
C ASP A 228 11.49 -39.62 -4.40
N TYR A 229 10.46 -39.67 -5.25
CA TYR A 229 9.94 -38.47 -5.92
C TYR A 229 9.15 -37.51 -5.01
N CYS A 230 8.87 -37.89 -3.76
CA CYS A 230 8.08 -37.03 -2.87
C CYS A 230 8.79 -35.70 -2.54
N THR A 231 8.08 -34.58 -2.72
CA THR A 231 8.53 -33.21 -2.40
C THR A 231 8.11 -32.71 -1.01
N GLY A 232 7.23 -33.44 -0.31
CA GLY A 232 6.81 -33.10 1.05
C GLY A 232 5.72 -32.02 1.16
N CYS A 233 4.96 -31.76 0.09
CA CYS A 233 3.91 -30.73 0.06
C CYS A 233 2.73 -30.96 1.04
N GLY A 234 2.52 -32.19 1.53
CA GLY A 234 1.58 -32.49 2.62
C GLY A 234 0.09 -32.64 2.27
N HIS A 235 -0.29 -32.46 1.00
CA HIS A 235 -1.69 -32.54 0.58
C HIS A 235 -2.36 -33.88 0.92
N CYS A 236 -1.62 -34.98 0.83
CA CYS A 236 -2.12 -36.32 1.16
C CYS A 236 -2.55 -36.48 2.63
N SER A 237 -1.84 -35.82 3.57
CA SER A 237 -2.19 -35.86 4.99
C SER A 237 -3.36 -34.93 5.31
N PHE A 238 -3.41 -33.77 4.65
CA PHE A 238 -4.48 -32.81 4.81
C PHE A 238 -5.84 -33.36 4.37
N VAL A 239 -5.89 -34.09 3.25
CA VAL A 239 -7.14 -34.66 2.71
C VAL A 239 -7.55 -35.98 3.41
N CYS A 240 -6.72 -36.53 4.30
CA CYS A 240 -6.98 -37.85 4.87
C CYS A 240 -8.11 -37.79 5.92
N PRO A 241 -9.27 -38.43 5.70
CA PRO A 241 -10.36 -38.43 6.68
C PRO A 241 -9.97 -39.15 7.97
N SER A 242 -9.10 -40.16 7.88
CA SER A 242 -8.55 -40.91 9.02
C SER A 242 -7.44 -40.16 9.78
N ARG A 243 -7.07 -38.94 9.34
CA ARG A 243 -6.01 -38.10 9.92
C ARG A 243 -4.63 -38.77 10.02
N ILE A 244 -4.33 -39.69 9.09
CA ILE A 244 -3.05 -40.39 9.03
C ILE A 244 -1.95 -39.43 8.51
N ASP A 245 -0.80 -39.39 9.19
CA ASP A 245 0.38 -38.62 8.76
C ASP A 245 1.11 -39.29 7.58
N LEU A 246 0.50 -39.21 6.41
CA LEU A 246 1.08 -39.74 5.17
C LEU A 246 2.33 -38.96 4.74
N LYS A 247 2.41 -37.65 5.02
CA LYS A 247 3.55 -36.79 4.67
C LYS A 247 4.79 -37.25 5.42
N GLY A 248 4.69 -37.40 6.74
CA GLY A 248 5.80 -37.84 7.56
C GLY A 248 6.28 -39.23 7.15
N SER A 249 5.36 -40.18 6.93
CA SER A 249 5.75 -41.53 6.51
C SER A 249 6.44 -41.57 5.16
N VAL A 250 5.90 -40.89 4.14
CA VAL A 250 6.52 -40.87 2.80
C VAL A 250 7.87 -40.14 2.82
N LEU A 251 8.02 -39.05 3.58
CA LEU A 251 9.32 -38.38 3.73
C LEU A 251 10.34 -39.25 4.46
N ARG A 252 9.91 -39.99 5.49
CA ARG A 252 10.77 -40.97 6.17
C ARG A 252 11.17 -42.11 5.22
N SER A 253 10.25 -42.64 4.42
CA SER A 253 10.58 -43.61 3.36
C SER A 253 11.62 -43.09 2.39
N LYS A 254 11.48 -41.84 1.93
CA LYS A 254 12.47 -41.19 1.06
C LYS A 254 13.83 -41.04 1.74
N ALA A 255 13.85 -40.73 3.04
CA ALA A 255 15.10 -40.66 3.80
C ALA A 255 15.74 -42.05 3.95
N MET A 256 14.94 -43.09 4.19
CA MET A 256 15.41 -44.49 4.25
C MET A 256 16.06 -44.93 2.94
N LEU A 257 15.46 -44.59 1.79
CA LEU A 257 16.02 -44.90 0.46
C LEU A 257 17.33 -44.15 0.15
N LYS A 258 17.62 -43.03 0.84
CA LYS A 258 18.87 -42.26 0.66
C LYS A 258 20.02 -42.72 1.55
N GLN A 259 19.74 -43.53 2.58
CA GLN A 259 20.73 -44.01 3.54
C GLN A 259 21.36 -45.35 3.15
N GLN A 260 20.83 -46.00 2.10
CA GLN A 260 21.47 -47.11 1.39
C GLN A 260 22.26 -46.57 0.20
#